data_AF-A0A7J9FYA9-F1
#
_entry.id   AF-A0A7J9FYA9-F1
#
_cell.length_a   1.000
_cell.length_b   1.000
_cell.length_c   1.000
_cell.angle_alpha   90.00
_cell.angle_beta   90.00
_cell.angle_gamma   90.00
#
_symmetry.space_group_name_H-M   'P 1'
#
loop_
_entity.id
_entity.type
_entity.pdbx_description
1 polymer ?
#
loop_
_entity_poly.entity_id
_entity_poly.type
_entity_poly.pdbx_seq_one_letter_code
_entity_poly.pdbx_strand_id
1 'polypeptide(L)'
;MLEKVLPHAMLKAKPKLESRIRPLKWDWTIVYDMLSGKDNSGFGWNEHRQMVVVEDIVWNSYISSHKATGKFRHRSFPYYY
;
A
#
# COMPACT_ATOMS: atom_id res chain seq x y z
N MET A 1 18.24 -4.43 6.56
CA MET A 1 17.25 -5.53 6.44
C MET A 1 17.45 -6.36 5.18
N LEU A 2 17.80 -5.75 4.04
CA LEU A 2 17.92 -6.45 2.75
C LEU A 2 19.12 -7.42 2.67
N GLU A 3 20.22 -7.12 3.35
CA GLU A 3 21.44 -7.95 3.38
C GLU A 3 21.23 -9.32 4.04
N LYS A 4 20.32 -9.42 5.02
CA LYS A 4 19.98 -10.70 5.65
C LYS A 4 19.15 -11.59 4.73
N VAL A 5 18.40 -10.99 3.80
CA VAL A 5 17.52 -11.71 2.87
C VAL A 5 18.26 -12.12 1.59
N LEU A 6 19.23 -11.31 1.14
CA LEU A 6 20.03 -11.57 -0.07
C LEU A 6 21.53 -11.34 0.19
N PRO A 7 22.19 -12.23 0.94
CA PRO A 7 23.57 -12.01 1.41
C PRO A 7 24.63 -12.02 0.30
N HIS A 8 24.36 -12.66 -0.85
CA HIS A 8 25.35 -12.84 -1.92
C HIS A 8 25.11 -11.97 -3.16
N ALA A 9 24.13 -11.06 -3.14
CA ALA A 9 23.76 -10.30 -4.33
C ALA A 9 24.79 -9.22 -4.74
N MET A 10 25.87 -9.02 -3.96
CA MET A 10 26.92 -8.01 -4.21
C MET A 10 26.40 -6.62 -4.60
N LEU A 11 25.22 -6.24 -4.08
CA LEU A 11 24.56 -4.99 -4.45
C LEU A 11 25.29 -3.81 -3.79
N LYS A 12 26.19 -3.15 -4.52
CA LYS A 12 26.76 -1.84 -4.12
C LYS A 12 25.72 -0.70 -4.09
N ALA A 13 24.48 -0.97 -4.48
CA ALA A 13 23.36 -0.02 -4.56
C ALA A 13 22.46 0.03 -3.30
N LYS A 14 22.92 -0.50 -2.15
CA LYS A 14 22.16 -0.62 -0.88
C LYS A 14 21.24 0.58 -0.56
N PRO A 15 21.71 1.84 -0.48
CA PRO A 15 20.83 2.97 -0.14
C PRO A 15 19.77 3.25 -1.21
N LYS A 16 20.08 3.03 -2.50
CA LYS A 16 19.19 3.34 -3.63
C LYS A 16 18.08 2.30 -3.80
N LEU A 17 18.34 1.05 -3.44
CA LEU A 17 17.31 0.00 -3.46
C LEU A 17 16.41 0.09 -2.24
N GLU A 18 16.97 0.33 -1.06
CA GLU A 18 16.16 0.49 0.15
C GLU A 18 15.23 1.70 0.08
N SER A 19 15.68 2.82 -0.52
CA SER A 19 14.82 3.99 -0.72
C SER A 19 13.66 3.74 -1.69
N ARG A 20 13.80 2.79 -2.63
CA ARG A 20 12.72 2.38 -3.54
C ARG A 20 11.77 1.36 -2.90
N ILE A 21 12.28 0.48 -2.05
CA ILE A 21 11.48 -0.56 -1.38
C ILE A 21 10.64 0.03 -0.24
N ARG A 22 11.16 1.03 0.49
CA ARG A 22 10.47 1.63 1.64
C ARG A 22 9.06 2.16 1.28
N PRO A 23 8.88 3.01 0.25
CA PRO A 23 7.57 3.52 -0.15
C PRO A 23 6.63 2.42 -0.63
N LEU A 24 7.15 1.40 -1.33
CA LEU A 24 6.34 0.27 -1.80
C LEU A 24 5.79 -0.54 -0.62
N LYS A 25 6.61 -0.81 0.40
CA LYS A 25 6.15 -1.47 1.63
C LYS A 25 5.10 -0.65 2.36
N TRP A 26 5.33 0.66 2.49
CA TRP A 26 4.37 1.57 3.12
C TRP A 26 3.02 1.59 2.38
N ASP A 27 3.06 1.75 1.05
CA ASP A 27 1.85 1.74 0.23
C ASP A 27 1.11 0.40 0.34
N TRP A 28 1.83 -0.73 0.34
CA TRP A 28 1.24 -2.06 0.50
C TRP A 28 0.58 -2.24 1.88
N THR A 29 1.25 -1.85 2.96
CA THR A 29 0.71 -1.95 4.33
C THR A 29 -0.57 -1.14 4.49
N ILE A 30 -0.66 0.04 3.88
CA ILE A 30 -1.87 0.86 3.90
C ILE A 30 -3.03 0.16 3.18
N VAL A 31 -2.80 -0.35 1.96
CA VAL A 31 -3.84 -1.08 1.21
C VAL A 31 -4.27 -2.35 1.95
N TYR A 32 -3.33 -3.06 2.57
CA TYR A 32 -3.62 -4.20 3.44
C TYR A 32 -4.48 -3.83 4.65
N ASP A 33 -4.15 -2.75 5.34
CA ASP A 33 -4.97 -2.26 6.46
C ASP A 33 -6.38 -1.84 6.02
N MET A 34 -6.52 -1.21 4.86
CA MET A 34 -7.84 -0.90 4.31
C MET A 34 -8.66 -2.17 4.06
N LEU A 35 -8.08 -3.18 3.40
CA LEU A 35 -8.82 -4.38 2.98
C LEU A 35 -8.99 -5.44 4.07
N SER A 36 -8.08 -5.50 5.05
CA SER A 36 -8.03 -6.54 6.09
C SER A 36 -8.17 -5.97 7.51
N GLY A 37 -8.28 -4.65 7.66
CA GLY A 37 -8.41 -3.98 8.95
C GLY A 37 -9.74 -4.29 9.62
N LYS A 38 -9.68 -4.64 10.90
CA LYS A 38 -10.83 -5.09 11.70
C LYS A 38 -12.00 -4.10 11.75
N ASP A 39 -11.68 -2.81 11.64
CA ASP A 39 -12.65 -1.70 11.70
C ASP A 39 -12.94 -1.06 10.32
N ASN A 40 -12.36 -1.60 9.24
CA ASN A 40 -12.43 -1.06 7.89
C ASN A 40 -13.39 -1.86 6.98
N SER A 41 -14.51 -2.37 7.52
CA SER A 41 -15.45 -3.28 6.84
C SER A 41 -16.15 -2.71 5.59
N GLY A 42 -15.90 -1.45 5.23
CA GLY A 42 -16.44 -0.83 4.01
C GLY A 42 -15.52 -0.95 2.79
N PHE A 43 -14.23 -1.23 2.97
CA PHE A 43 -13.28 -1.25 1.85
C PHE A 43 -13.31 -2.57 1.10
N GLY A 44 -13.52 -2.49 -0.20
CA GLY A 44 -13.45 -3.61 -1.14
C GLY A 44 -12.30 -3.46 -2.13
N TRP A 45 -12.09 -4.53 -2.90
CA TRP A 45 -11.13 -4.56 -3.99
C TRP A 45 -11.85 -4.70 -5.33
N ASN A 46 -11.49 -3.85 -6.30
CA ASN A 46 -11.94 -4.00 -7.68
C ASN A 46 -10.87 -4.73 -8.48
N GLU A 47 -11.12 -6.00 -8.80
CA GLU A 47 -10.18 -6.84 -9.55
C GLU A 47 -9.91 -6.32 -10.97
N HIS A 48 -10.89 -5.76 -11.65
CA HIS A 48 -10.70 -5.28 -13.04
C HIS A 48 -9.82 -4.03 -13.10
N ARG A 49 -9.99 -3.12 -12.14
CA ARG A 49 -9.24 -1.86 -12.05
C ARG A 49 -8.00 -1.98 -11.16
N GLN A 50 -7.85 -3.12 -10.48
CA GLN A 50 -6.79 -3.40 -9.52
C GLN A 50 -6.66 -2.26 -8.48
N MET A 51 -7.75 -1.89 -7.81
CA MET A 51 -7.75 -0.77 -6.88
C MET A 51 -8.76 -0.93 -5.75
N VAL A 52 -8.54 -0.20 -4.66
CA VAL A 52 -9.46 -0.13 -3.52
C VAL A 52 -10.72 0.63 -3.93
N VAL A 53 -11.89 0.09 -3.55
CA VAL A 53 -13.21 0.69 -3.82
C VAL A 53 -14.05 0.70 -2.56
N VAL A 54 -14.79 1.79 -2.36
CA VAL A 54 -15.71 1.98 -1.23
C VAL A 54 -16.58 3.20 -1.50
N GLU A 55 -17.66 3.36 -0.74
CA GLU A 55 -18.46 4.58 -0.69
C GLU A 55 -17.65 5.82 -0.30
N ASP A 56 -17.99 6.94 -0.91
CA ASP A 56 -17.34 8.24 -0.70
C ASP A 56 -17.38 8.70 0.76
N ILE A 57 -18.44 8.38 1.49
CA ILE A 57 -18.62 8.76 2.90
C ILE A 57 -17.56 8.06 3.77
N VAL A 58 -17.37 6.76 3.56
CA VAL A 58 -16.36 5.96 4.28
C VAL A 58 -14.95 6.42 3.89
N TRP A 59 -14.71 6.71 2.60
CA TRP A 59 -13.42 7.22 2.15
C TRP A 59 -13.07 8.57 2.80
N ASN A 60 -14.02 9.50 2.85
CA ASN A 60 -13.82 10.81 3.47
C ASN A 60 -13.58 10.70 4.99
N SER A 61 -14.30 9.80 5.67
CA SER A 61 -14.08 9.52 7.09
C SER A 61 -12.68 8.92 7.32
N TYR A 62 -12.24 8.00 6.47
CA TYR A 62 -10.91 7.39 6.56
C TYR A 62 -9.78 8.40 6.27
N ILE A 63 -9.92 9.27 5.27
CA ILE A 63 -8.94 10.35 5.02
C ILE A 63 -8.82 11.29 6.24
N SER A 64 -9.93 11.55 6.95
CA SER A 64 -9.91 12.48 8.09
C SER A 64 -8.95 12.01 9.21
N SER A 65 -8.89 10.70 9.44
CA SER A 65 -7.96 10.05 10.37
C SER A 65 -6.61 9.72 9.73
N HIS A 66 -6.58 9.44 8.43
CA HIS A 66 -5.39 9.02 7.68
C HIS A 66 -5.09 9.94 6.49
N LYS A 67 -4.72 11.20 6.78
CA LYS A 67 -4.59 12.29 5.78
C LYS A 67 -3.73 11.95 4.55
N ALA A 68 -2.69 11.11 4.70
CA ALA A 68 -1.79 10.72 3.61
C ALA A 68 -2.40 9.69 2.62
N THR A 69 -3.61 9.19 2.89
CA THR A 69 -4.21 8.08 2.13
C THR A 69 -5.12 8.53 0.99
N GLY A 70 -5.39 9.82 0.86
CA GLY A 70 -6.21 10.34 -0.25
C GLY A 70 -5.67 9.99 -1.64
N LYS A 71 -4.35 9.85 -1.77
CA LYS A 71 -3.69 9.42 -3.02
C LYS A 71 -4.06 8.02 -3.49
N PHE A 72 -4.63 7.17 -2.62
CA PHE A 72 -4.98 5.79 -2.95
C PHE A 72 -6.36 5.67 -3.62
N ARG A 73 -7.22 6.70 -3.54
CA ARG A 73 -8.62 6.65 -4.00
C ARG A 73 -8.78 6.32 -5.47
N HIS A 74 -7.83 6.77 -6.28
CA HIS A 74 -7.86 6.67 -7.73
C HIS A 74 -6.62 5.96 -8.27
N ARG A 75 -5.86 5.30 -7.40
CA ARG A 75 -4.60 4.64 -7.76
C ARG A 75 -4.82 3.15 -7.92
N SER A 76 -4.30 2.61 -9.02
CA SER A 76 -4.22 1.16 -9.22
C SER A 76 -2.97 0.58 -8.57
N PHE A 77 -3.10 -0.66 -8.09
CA PHE A 77 -2.04 -1.51 -7.55
C PHE A 77 -2.08 -2.87 -8.28
N PRO A 78 -1.57 -2.95 -9.52
CA PRO A 78 -1.66 -4.15 -10.36
C PRO A 78 -0.92 -5.39 -9.84
N TYR A 79 -0.19 -5.26 -8.74
CA TYR A 79 0.66 -6.32 -8.16
C TYR A 79 0.30 -6.58 -6.69
N TYR A 80 -0.92 -6.24 -6.28
CA TYR A 80 -1.34 -6.39 -4.89
C TYR A 80 -1.94 -7.79 -4.62
N TYR A 81 -2.81 -8.26 -5.50
CA TYR A 81 -3.36 -9.63 -5.51
C TYR A 81 -2.56 -10.54 -6.44
#